data_AF-A0A523WMG2-F1
#
_entry.id   AF-A0A523WMG2-F1
#
_cell.length_a   1.000
_cell.length_b   1.000
_cell.length_c   1.000
_cell.angle_alpha   90.00
_cell.angle_beta   90.00
_cell.angle_gamma   90.00
#
_symmetry.space_group_name_H-M   'P 1'
#
loop_
_entity.id
_entity.type
_entity.pdbx_description
1 polymer ?
#
loop_
_entity_poly.entity_id
_entity_poly.type
_entity_poly.pdbx_seq_one_letter_code
_entity_poly.pdbx_strand_id
1 'polypeptide(L)'
;MDLIDYHIHPGYSLDATGSIEAFCQEALKKGLKEICFTTHFDTDPRRKKIDPFMIVDGRQVPLEEGLPRYLQEVKEAQRRYEEMGLLVRLGLEVDYAPHFEEELRETLSGIEVDFLLGSIHCLEGVAFTDRREYERCFQRKSVREMSRSYFENLTSLVKSNLFDCVAHLDGYKKYGFTYYGEKIFTAHRDHIEPVLELMSSHDLGMEVSTGALRRGFKDFYPSREILGLVK
;
A
#
# COMPACT_ATOMS: atom_id res chain seq x y z
N MET A 1 -20.13 -14.54 4.91
CA MET A 1 -18.92 -13.93 4.32
C MET A 1 -17.88 -13.99 5.40
N ASP A 2 -16.77 -14.67 5.13
CA ASP A 2 -15.67 -14.74 6.09
C ASP A 2 -15.03 -13.35 6.21
N LEU A 3 -14.67 -12.96 7.43
CA LEU A 3 -14.02 -11.68 7.68
C LEU A 3 -12.52 -11.84 7.40
N ILE A 4 -11.99 -10.99 6.53
CA ILE A 4 -10.59 -11.03 6.07
C ILE A 4 -9.95 -9.64 6.14
N ASP A 5 -8.62 -9.58 6.26
CA ASP A 5 -7.84 -8.34 6.26
C ASP A 5 -6.52 -8.52 5.51
N TYR A 6 -6.37 -7.83 4.38
CA TYR A 6 -5.24 -8.00 3.45
C TYR A 6 -4.24 -6.85 3.48
N HIS A 7 -4.36 -5.93 4.43
CA HIS A 7 -3.43 -4.81 4.54
C HIS A 7 -3.01 -4.59 6.00
N ILE A 8 -2.09 -5.45 6.45
CA ILE A 8 -1.55 -5.41 7.82
C ILE A 8 -0.03 -5.22 7.77
N HIS A 9 0.43 -4.20 8.47
CA HIS A 9 1.84 -3.96 8.75
C HIS A 9 2.19 -4.51 10.13
N PRO A 10 3.02 -5.57 10.26
CA PRO A 10 3.61 -5.96 11.53
C PRO A 10 4.75 -5.00 11.90
N GLY A 11 5.45 -5.24 13.01
CA GLY A 11 6.60 -4.43 13.48
C GLY A 11 7.82 -4.40 12.54
N TYR A 12 7.65 -4.79 11.28
CA TYR A 12 8.59 -4.68 10.18
C TYR A 12 8.50 -3.35 9.41
N SER A 13 7.48 -2.53 9.67
CA SER A 13 7.31 -1.19 9.09
C SER A 13 7.64 -0.07 10.07
N LEU A 14 8.09 1.08 9.56
CA LEU A 14 8.30 2.31 10.35
C LEU A 14 7.01 2.84 10.97
N ASP A 15 5.85 2.60 10.34
CA ASP A 15 4.55 3.10 10.78
C ASP A 15 3.73 2.08 11.60
N ALA A 16 4.35 0.97 11.98
CA ALA A 16 3.70 -0.11 12.72
C ALA A 16 4.54 -0.63 13.90
N THR A 17 3.87 -1.32 14.81
CA THR A 17 4.48 -2.02 15.95
C THR A 17 3.72 -3.31 16.20
N GLY A 18 4.31 -4.23 16.97
CA GLY A 18 3.70 -5.51 17.33
C GLY A 18 4.24 -6.68 16.52
N SER A 19 4.27 -7.87 17.13
CA SER A 19 4.75 -9.08 16.48
C SER A 19 3.69 -9.71 15.58
N ILE A 20 4.13 -10.47 14.58
CA ILE A 20 3.25 -11.32 13.75
C ILE A 20 2.36 -12.20 14.64
N GLU A 21 2.92 -12.80 15.69
CA GLU A 21 2.16 -13.60 16.64
C GLU A 21 1.02 -12.81 17.30
N ALA A 22 1.28 -11.58 17.75
CA ALA A 22 0.27 -10.73 18.37
C ALA A 22 -0.87 -10.40 17.40
N PHE A 23 -0.55 -10.11 16.13
CA PHE A 23 -1.57 -9.88 15.10
C PHE A 23 -2.40 -11.13 14.82
N CYS A 24 -1.79 -12.31 14.70
CA CYS A 24 -2.54 -13.56 14.49
C CYS A 24 -3.47 -13.89 15.68
N GLN A 25 -3.00 -13.69 16.92
CA GLN A 25 -3.85 -13.88 18.10
C GLN A 25 -5.02 -12.90 18.14
N GLU A 26 -4.81 -11.66 17.75
CA GLU A 26 -5.88 -10.67 17.66
C GLU A 26 -6.86 -11.00 16.53
N ALA A 27 -6.37 -11.50 15.39
CA ALA A 27 -7.20 -11.94 14.28
C ALA A 27 -8.16 -13.07 14.69
N LEU A 28 -7.65 -14.09 15.38
CA LEU A 28 -8.47 -15.16 15.96
C LEU A 28 -9.55 -14.62 16.92
N LYS A 29 -9.19 -13.70 17.82
CA LYS A 29 -10.14 -13.08 18.76
C LYS A 29 -11.24 -12.30 18.05
N LYS A 30 -10.91 -11.63 16.95
CA LYS A 30 -11.87 -10.90 16.11
C LYS A 30 -12.68 -11.81 15.17
N GLY A 31 -12.36 -13.11 15.13
CA GLY A 31 -13.02 -14.06 14.25
C GLY A 31 -12.64 -13.92 12.77
N LEU A 32 -11.50 -13.29 12.47
CA LEU A 32 -10.93 -13.27 11.12
C LEU A 32 -10.57 -14.69 10.69
N LYS A 33 -10.82 -15.00 9.41
CA LYS A 33 -10.50 -16.30 8.81
C LYS A 33 -9.25 -16.28 7.98
N GLU A 34 -8.92 -15.13 7.41
CA GLU A 34 -7.74 -14.95 6.60
C GLU A 34 -7.14 -13.56 6.84
N ILE A 35 -5.82 -13.49 6.95
CA ILE A 35 -5.08 -12.24 7.05
C ILE A 35 -3.87 -12.26 6.11
N CYS A 36 -3.52 -11.12 5.53
CA CYS A 36 -2.27 -10.93 4.79
C CYS A 36 -1.42 -9.87 5.46
N PHE A 37 -0.19 -10.23 5.79
CA PHE A 37 0.81 -9.22 6.14
C PHE A 37 1.37 -8.65 4.84
N THR A 38 1.35 -7.32 4.70
CA THR A 38 1.82 -6.59 3.51
C THR A 38 2.71 -5.45 3.98
N THR A 39 3.86 -5.78 4.58
CA THR A 39 4.80 -4.75 5.04
C THR A 39 5.37 -3.96 3.85
N HIS A 40 5.76 -2.70 4.08
CA HIS A 40 6.39 -1.90 3.02
C HIS A 40 7.66 -2.56 2.47
N PHE A 41 7.78 -2.53 1.15
CA PHE A 41 8.95 -2.94 0.38
C PHE A 41 9.24 -1.87 -0.68
N ASP A 42 9.99 -0.85 -0.26
CA ASP A 42 10.23 0.34 -1.06
C ASP A 42 11.59 0.27 -1.76
N THR A 43 11.55 0.10 -3.09
CA THR A 43 12.76 0.00 -3.92
C THR A 43 12.84 1.07 -5.01
N ASP A 44 12.10 2.18 -4.89
CA ASP A 44 12.18 3.29 -5.85
C ASP A 44 13.65 3.76 -5.99
N PRO A 45 14.27 3.62 -7.18
CA PRO A 45 15.67 3.98 -7.38
C PRO A 45 15.99 5.46 -7.10
N ARG A 46 14.97 6.33 -7.19
CA ARG A 46 15.06 7.76 -6.86
C ARG A 46 15.20 8.00 -5.36
N ARG A 47 14.79 7.02 -4.53
CA ARG A 47 14.75 7.08 -3.06
C ARG A 47 15.68 6.09 -2.37
N LYS A 48 16.61 5.47 -3.12
CA LYS A 48 17.59 4.47 -2.64
C LYS A 48 18.46 4.84 -1.43
N LYS A 49 18.49 6.10 -1.00
CA LYS A 49 19.24 6.55 0.19
C LYS A 49 18.35 6.78 1.41
N ILE A 50 17.04 6.66 1.25
CA ILE A 50 16.03 7.09 2.22
C ILE A 50 15.16 5.89 2.60
N ASP A 51 14.65 5.17 1.61
CA ASP A 51 13.54 4.22 1.80
C ASP A 51 13.90 2.72 1.81
N PRO A 52 15.02 2.21 1.23
CA PRO A 52 15.24 0.77 1.16
C PRO A 52 15.74 0.21 2.51
N PHE A 53 14.84 0.21 3.50
CA PHE A 53 15.05 -0.37 4.81
C PHE A 53 13.79 -1.09 5.29
N MET A 54 13.97 -1.96 6.29
CA MET A 54 12.89 -2.57 7.06
C MET A 54 13.16 -2.34 8.55
N ILE A 55 12.12 -2.44 9.38
CA ILE A 55 12.30 -2.46 10.84
C ILE A 55 12.54 -3.90 11.29
N VAL A 56 13.60 -4.14 12.06
CA VAL A 56 13.84 -5.43 12.72
C VAL A 56 14.29 -5.13 14.14
N ASP A 57 13.62 -5.75 15.12
CA ASP A 57 13.87 -5.51 16.55
C ASP A 57 13.88 -4.02 16.93
N GLY A 58 12.99 -3.23 16.29
CA GLY A 58 12.85 -1.79 16.51
C GLY A 58 13.96 -0.93 15.88
N ARG A 59 14.76 -1.48 14.96
CA ARG A 59 15.85 -0.76 14.27
C ARG A 59 15.67 -0.81 12.76
N GLN A 60 16.05 0.26 12.08
CA GLN A 60 16.17 0.27 10.63
C GLN A 60 17.38 -0.57 10.21
N VAL A 61 17.14 -1.54 9.33
CA VAL A 61 18.16 -2.36 8.66
C VAL A 61 17.93 -2.34 7.15
N PRO A 62 18.95 -2.56 6.31
CA PRO A 62 18.74 -2.67 4.86
C PRO A 62 17.71 -3.75 4.50
N LEU A 63 16.97 -3.55 3.40
CA LEU A 63 15.95 -4.51 2.95
C LEU A 63 16.53 -5.92 2.78
N GLU A 64 17.75 -6.06 2.23
CA GLU A 64 18.39 -7.36 2.05
C GLU A 64 18.65 -8.12 3.35
N GLU A 65 18.78 -7.41 4.48
CA GLU A 65 18.95 -8.01 5.81
C GLU A 65 17.61 -8.29 6.49
N GLY A 66 16.65 -7.37 6.35
CA GLY A 66 15.36 -7.45 7.03
C GLY A 66 14.36 -8.40 6.36
N LEU A 67 14.30 -8.39 5.03
CA LEU A 67 13.32 -9.16 4.27
C LEU A 67 13.38 -10.67 4.58
N PRO A 68 14.55 -11.35 4.62
CA PRO A 68 14.60 -12.78 4.93
C PRO A 68 13.96 -13.13 6.28
N ARG A 69 14.10 -12.25 7.29
CA ARG A 69 13.51 -12.46 8.62
C ARG A 69 12.00 -12.34 8.59
N TYR A 70 11.49 -11.30 7.93
CA TYR A 70 10.06 -11.11 7.71
C TYR A 70 9.44 -12.32 7.00
N LEU A 71 10.01 -12.75 5.87
CA LEU A 71 9.51 -13.89 5.11
C LEU A 71 9.49 -15.17 5.96
N GLN A 72 10.55 -15.41 6.75
CA GLN A 72 10.64 -16.57 7.62
C GLN A 72 9.56 -16.56 8.70
N GLU A 73 9.41 -15.45 9.43
CA GLU A 73 8.44 -15.35 10.53
C GLU A 73 6.99 -15.47 10.05
N VAL A 74 6.65 -14.89 8.90
CA VAL A 74 5.31 -15.07 8.33
C VAL A 74 5.11 -16.53 7.92
N LYS A 75 6.07 -17.18 7.26
CA LYS A 75 5.97 -18.61 6.89
C LYS A 75 5.83 -19.52 8.11
N GLU A 76 6.48 -19.19 9.23
CA GLU A 76 6.28 -19.88 10.51
C GLU A 76 4.86 -19.66 11.06
N ALA A 77 4.33 -18.44 10.97
CA ALA A 77 2.96 -18.14 11.36
C ALA A 77 1.93 -18.87 10.47
N GLN A 78 2.15 -18.99 9.16
CA GLN A 78 1.28 -19.76 8.25
C GLN A 78 1.09 -21.18 8.77
N ARG A 79 2.20 -21.89 9.04
CA ARG A 79 2.15 -23.27 9.55
C ARG A 79 1.48 -23.37 10.92
N ARG A 80 1.75 -22.43 11.82
CA ARG A 80 1.28 -22.49 13.20
C ARG A 80 -0.21 -22.18 13.34
N TYR A 81 -0.73 -21.25 12.55
CA TYR A 81 -2.08 -20.71 12.74
C TYR A 81 -3.13 -21.39 11.86
N GLU A 82 -2.72 -22.13 10.82
CA GLU A 82 -3.64 -22.90 9.98
C GLU A 82 -4.44 -23.92 10.80
N GLU A 83 -3.78 -24.69 11.67
CA GLU A 83 -4.43 -25.65 12.58
C GLU A 83 -5.37 -24.97 13.59
N MET A 84 -5.18 -23.68 13.85
CA MET A 84 -6.01 -22.86 14.74
C MET A 84 -7.18 -22.20 13.99
N GLY A 85 -7.35 -22.46 12.69
CA GLY A 85 -8.44 -21.95 11.87
C GLY A 85 -8.25 -20.52 11.37
N LEU A 86 -7.00 -20.04 11.28
CA LEU A 86 -6.63 -18.77 10.67
C LEU A 86 -5.64 -19.01 9.52
N LEU A 87 -6.04 -18.63 8.31
CA LEU A 87 -5.17 -18.62 7.15
C LEU A 87 -4.31 -17.34 7.16
N VAL A 88 -3.00 -17.50 7.20
CA VAL A 88 -2.07 -16.37 7.12
C VAL A 88 -1.48 -16.34 5.71
N ARG A 89 -1.41 -15.16 5.11
CA ARG A 89 -0.80 -14.89 3.80
C ARG A 89 0.41 -14.00 3.97
N LEU A 90 1.41 -14.25 3.15
CA LEU A 90 2.63 -13.48 3.06
C LEU A 90 2.55 -12.57 1.84
N GLY A 91 2.62 -11.26 2.04
CA GLY A 91 2.61 -10.29 0.98
C GLY A 91 3.53 -9.11 1.23
N LEU A 92 3.54 -8.15 0.30
CA LEU A 92 4.28 -6.89 0.41
C LEU A 92 3.40 -5.75 -0.10
N GLU A 93 3.46 -4.59 0.57
CA GLU A 93 3.03 -3.32 -0.02
C GLU A 93 4.24 -2.69 -0.71
N VAL A 94 4.15 -2.51 -2.02
CA VAL A 94 5.27 -2.08 -2.86
C VAL A 94 4.95 -0.71 -3.46
N ASP A 95 5.78 0.30 -3.17
CA ASP A 95 5.62 1.61 -3.81
C ASP A 95 5.99 1.53 -5.29
N TYR A 96 5.05 1.95 -6.13
CA TYR A 96 5.23 1.94 -7.57
C TYR A 96 5.86 3.25 -8.05
N ALA A 97 6.94 3.09 -8.83
CA ALA A 97 7.64 4.17 -9.50
C ALA A 97 7.64 3.94 -11.02
N PRO A 98 7.08 4.85 -11.84
CA PRO A 98 7.10 4.69 -13.29
C PRO A 98 8.53 4.74 -13.83
N HIS A 99 8.75 4.02 -14.93
CA HIS A 99 10.03 3.87 -15.65
C HIS A 99 11.06 2.92 -15.01
N PHE A 100 10.71 2.28 -13.90
CA PHE A 100 11.57 1.31 -13.20
C PHE A 100 10.90 -0.07 -13.09
N GLU A 101 9.90 -0.37 -13.93
CA GLU A 101 9.12 -1.59 -13.86
C GLU A 101 9.95 -2.85 -14.09
N GLU A 102 10.96 -2.78 -14.95
CA GLU A 102 11.83 -3.93 -15.21
C GLU A 102 12.75 -4.23 -14.02
N GLU A 103 13.36 -3.20 -13.43
CA GLU A 103 14.16 -3.34 -12.20
C GLU A 103 13.31 -3.87 -11.04
N LEU A 104 12.07 -3.38 -10.93
CA LEU A 104 11.13 -3.88 -9.93
C LEU A 104 10.74 -5.33 -10.21
N ARG A 105 10.50 -5.71 -11.46
CA ARG A 105 10.18 -7.09 -11.86
C ARG A 105 11.33 -8.05 -11.55
N GLU A 106 12.56 -7.67 -11.87
CA GLU A 106 13.76 -8.43 -11.53
C GLU A 106 13.87 -8.63 -10.02
N THR A 107 13.69 -7.55 -9.25
CA THR A 107 13.72 -7.59 -7.78
C THR A 107 12.67 -8.53 -7.20
N LEU A 108 11.42 -8.41 -7.67
CA LEU A 108 10.30 -9.23 -7.19
C LEU A 108 10.41 -10.70 -7.62
N SER A 109 11.07 -11.00 -8.75
CA SER A 109 11.21 -12.38 -9.25
C SER A 109 11.96 -13.32 -8.30
N GLY A 110 12.78 -12.76 -7.40
CA GLY A 110 13.49 -13.51 -6.36
C GLY A 110 12.71 -13.68 -5.05
N ILE A 111 11.49 -13.15 -4.95
CA ILE A 111 10.71 -13.07 -3.72
C ILE A 111 9.39 -13.83 -3.89
N GLU A 112 9.26 -14.97 -3.21
CA GLU A 112 8.03 -15.76 -3.22
C GLU A 112 7.05 -15.25 -2.16
N VAL A 113 5.98 -14.58 -2.62
CA VAL A 113 4.88 -14.06 -1.80
C VAL A 113 3.54 -14.53 -2.37
N ASP A 114 2.51 -14.57 -1.52
CA ASP A 114 1.13 -14.90 -1.87
C ASP A 114 0.36 -13.71 -2.49
N PHE A 115 0.78 -12.47 -2.20
CA PHE A 115 0.02 -11.28 -2.56
C PHE A 115 0.90 -10.02 -2.65
N LEU A 116 0.74 -9.25 -3.71
CA LEU A 116 1.42 -7.97 -3.93
C LEU A 116 0.41 -6.83 -3.99
N LEU A 117 0.53 -5.91 -3.05
CA LEU A 117 -0.26 -4.70 -2.97
C LEU A 117 0.55 -3.53 -3.55
N GLY A 118 0.11 -2.96 -4.66
CA GLY A 118 0.77 -1.82 -5.30
C GLY A 118 0.28 -0.50 -4.73
N SER A 119 1.19 0.36 -4.27
CA SER A 119 0.86 1.67 -3.74
C SER A 119 1.47 2.82 -4.54
N ILE A 120 0.90 4.01 -4.38
CA ILE A 120 1.50 5.27 -4.83
C ILE A 120 1.67 6.14 -3.59
N HIS A 121 2.90 6.34 -3.14
CA HIS A 121 3.26 7.20 -1.99
C HIS A 121 4.10 8.40 -2.42
N CYS A 122 4.78 8.29 -3.57
CA CYS A 122 5.66 9.30 -4.12
C CYS A 122 5.18 9.85 -5.46
N LEU A 123 5.40 11.15 -5.67
CA LEU A 123 5.37 11.77 -7.00
C LEU A 123 6.76 12.34 -7.28
N GLU A 124 7.37 11.98 -8.40
CA GLU A 124 8.71 12.45 -8.81
C GLU A 124 9.78 12.20 -7.73
N GLY A 125 9.69 11.08 -7.01
CA GLY A 125 10.60 10.72 -5.92
C GLY A 125 10.40 11.49 -4.61
N VAL A 126 9.33 12.28 -4.47
CA VAL A 126 8.99 13.00 -3.24
C VAL A 126 7.71 12.42 -2.63
N ALA A 127 7.81 11.90 -1.41
CA ALA A 127 6.70 11.30 -0.69
C ALA A 127 5.63 12.34 -0.34
N PHE A 128 4.43 12.22 -0.91
CA PHE A 128 3.29 13.06 -0.52
C PHE A 128 2.52 12.47 0.66
N THR A 129 2.82 11.23 1.03
CA THR A 129 2.26 10.53 2.18
C THR A 129 3.16 10.61 3.43
N ASP A 130 4.32 11.28 3.38
CA ASP A 130 5.17 11.55 4.55
C ASP A 130 4.96 12.97 5.07
N ARG A 131 4.78 13.11 6.40
CA ARG A 131 4.55 14.41 7.07
C ARG A 131 5.69 15.41 6.85
N ARG A 132 6.91 14.91 6.64
CA ARG A 132 8.13 15.71 6.47
C ARG A 132 8.33 16.15 5.03
N GLU A 133 7.69 15.49 4.06
CA GLU A 133 7.92 15.72 2.62
C GLU A 133 6.71 16.25 1.85
N TYR A 134 5.48 16.06 2.34
CA TYR A 134 4.27 16.36 1.57
C TYR A 134 4.21 17.81 1.07
N GLU A 135 4.61 18.79 1.89
CA GLU A 135 4.61 20.20 1.48
C GLU A 135 5.57 20.43 0.31
N ARG A 136 6.73 19.77 0.31
CA ARG A 136 7.70 19.88 -0.79
C ARG A 136 7.13 19.30 -2.08
N CYS A 137 6.35 18.22 -1.98
CA CYS A 137 5.69 17.61 -3.12
C CYS A 137 4.60 18.53 -3.69
N PHE A 138 3.75 19.08 -2.82
CA PHE A 138 2.57 19.85 -3.20
C PHE A 138 2.85 21.31 -3.56
N GLN A 139 3.84 21.96 -2.95
CA GLN A 139 4.15 23.38 -3.22
C GLN A 139 4.50 23.71 -4.67
N ARG A 140 4.81 22.68 -5.46
CA ARG A 140 5.16 22.81 -6.88
C ARG A 140 3.97 22.51 -7.81
N LYS A 141 2.79 22.22 -7.27
CA LYS A 141 1.65 21.71 -8.04
C LYS A 141 0.34 22.35 -7.55
N SER A 142 -0.47 22.83 -8.48
CA SER A 142 -1.90 23.03 -8.22
C SER A 142 -2.56 21.67 -7.94
N VAL A 143 -3.75 21.67 -7.31
CA VAL A 143 -4.52 20.44 -7.08
C VAL A 143 -4.78 19.66 -8.38
N ARG A 144 -4.95 20.36 -9.51
CA ARG A 144 -5.15 19.77 -10.84
C ARG A 144 -3.89 19.08 -11.36
N GLU A 145 -2.73 19.71 -11.19
CA GLU A 145 -1.43 19.12 -11.60
C GLU A 145 -1.05 17.93 -10.72
N MET A 146 -1.28 18.03 -9.40
CA MET A 146 -1.10 16.92 -8.48
C MET A 146 -2.01 15.75 -8.84
N SER A 147 -3.30 16.02 -9.07
CA SER A 147 -4.27 14.98 -9.45
C SER A 147 -3.84 14.28 -10.74
N ARG A 148 -3.55 15.04 -11.79
CA ARG A 148 -3.07 14.49 -13.07
C ARG A 148 -1.85 13.59 -12.86
N SER A 149 -0.84 14.08 -12.14
CA SER A 149 0.39 13.32 -11.89
C SER A 149 0.13 12.03 -11.10
N TYR A 150 -0.76 12.07 -10.10
CA TYR A 150 -1.15 10.88 -9.34
C TYR A 150 -1.85 9.84 -10.23
N PHE A 151 -2.84 10.26 -11.02
CA PHE A 151 -3.60 9.35 -11.87
C PHE A 151 -2.82 8.83 -13.09
N GLU A 152 -1.82 9.58 -13.59
CA GLU A 152 -0.85 9.09 -14.58
C GLU A 152 0.03 7.97 -14.00
N ASN A 153 0.53 8.14 -12.77
CA ASN A 153 1.29 7.08 -12.09
C ASN A 153 0.41 5.87 -11.79
N LEU A 154 -0.82 6.09 -11.32
CA LEU A 154 -1.78 5.02 -11.04
C LEU A 154 -2.16 4.26 -12.33
N THR A 155 -2.37 4.95 -13.45
CA THR A 155 -2.58 4.30 -14.76
C THR A 155 -1.38 3.43 -15.14
N SER A 156 -0.16 3.90 -14.87
CA SER A 156 1.07 3.17 -15.17
C SER A 156 1.25 1.96 -14.24
N LEU A 157 0.89 2.10 -12.95
CA LEU A 157 0.83 1.01 -11.98
C LEU A 157 -0.07 -0.12 -12.50
N VAL A 158 -1.29 0.21 -12.93
CA VAL A 158 -2.22 -0.79 -13.46
C VAL A 158 -1.65 -1.48 -14.71
N LYS A 159 -1.05 -0.72 -15.63
CA LYS A 159 -0.45 -1.27 -16.87
C LYS A 159 0.78 -2.14 -16.64
N SER A 160 1.43 -2.02 -15.48
CA SER A 160 2.65 -2.76 -15.18
C SER A 160 2.43 -4.27 -15.03
N ASN A 161 1.19 -4.69 -14.68
CA ASN A 161 0.85 -6.08 -14.36
C ASN A 161 1.81 -6.69 -13.31
N LEU A 162 2.17 -5.92 -12.29
CA LEU A 162 3.07 -6.32 -11.22
C LEU A 162 2.37 -6.67 -9.90
N PHE A 163 1.10 -6.28 -9.74
CA PHE A 163 0.40 -6.31 -8.46
C PHE A 163 -0.91 -7.07 -8.60
N ASP A 164 -1.42 -7.57 -7.47
CA ASP A 164 -2.72 -8.20 -7.36
C ASP A 164 -3.81 -7.20 -6.99
N CYS A 165 -3.45 -6.10 -6.32
CA CYS A 165 -4.38 -5.11 -5.81
C CYS A 165 -3.73 -3.73 -5.71
N VAL A 166 -4.53 -2.66 -5.83
CA VAL A 166 -4.10 -1.28 -5.58
C VAL A 166 -4.42 -0.86 -4.14
N ALA A 167 -3.41 -0.39 -3.42
CA ALA A 167 -3.55 0.19 -2.09
C ALA A 167 -4.23 1.56 -2.15
N HIS A 168 -5.15 1.81 -1.20
CA HIS A 168 -5.75 3.11 -0.88
C HIS A 168 -5.81 4.08 -2.07
N LEU A 169 -6.65 3.76 -3.06
CA LEU A 169 -6.71 4.37 -4.40
C LEU A 169 -6.80 5.91 -4.45
N ASP A 170 -7.24 6.57 -3.38
CA ASP A 170 -7.24 8.02 -3.24
C ASP A 170 -6.44 8.50 -2.01
N GLY A 171 -5.35 7.79 -1.71
CA GLY A 171 -4.44 8.04 -0.59
C GLY A 171 -3.76 9.41 -0.64
N TYR A 172 -3.75 10.08 -1.80
CA TYR A 172 -3.32 11.48 -1.93
C TYR A 172 -4.10 12.44 -1.01
N LYS A 173 -5.30 12.07 -0.57
CA LYS A 173 -6.09 12.84 0.40
C LYS A 173 -5.39 12.97 1.76
N LYS A 174 -4.52 12.01 2.16
CA LYS A 174 -3.88 11.92 3.49
C LYS A 174 -3.34 13.26 3.98
N TYR A 175 -2.45 13.88 3.22
CA TYR A 175 -1.95 15.23 3.48
C TYR A 175 -2.41 16.24 2.44
N GLY A 176 -3.00 15.79 1.33
CA GLY A 176 -3.61 16.68 0.36
C GLY A 176 -4.77 17.49 0.94
N PHE A 177 -5.51 16.96 1.93
CA PHE A 177 -6.53 17.73 2.64
C PHE A 177 -5.92 18.87 3.47
N THR A 178 -4.85 18.60 4.21
CA THR A 178 -4.11 19.61 4.98
C THR A 178 -3.61 20.74 4.09
N TYR A 179 -3.13 20.42 2.88
CA TYR A 179 -2.51 21.40 1.99
C TYR A 179 -3.50 22.12 1.05
N TYR A 180 -4.36 21.38 0.35
CA TYR A 180 -5.27 21.91 -0.68
C TYR A 180 -6.70 22.19 -0.17
N GLY A 181 -7.02 21.80 1.07
CA GLY A 181 -8.38 21.88 1.62
C GLY A 181 -9.36 20.97 0.89
N GLU A 182 -10.64 21.35 0.85
CA GLU A 182 -11.72 20.50 0.33
C GLU A 182 -11.59 20.15 -1.16
N LYS A 183 -10.84 20.95 -1.93
CA LYS A 183 -10.60 20.70 -3.37
C LYS A 183 -10.02 19.31 -3.63
N ILE A 184 -9.28 18.75 -2.66
CA ILE A 184 -8.68 17.43 -2.78
C ILE A 184 -9.73 16.33 -2.94
N PHE A 185 -10.90 16.48 -2.30
CA PHE A 185 -11.91 15.41 -2.27
C PHE A 185 -12.53 15.18 -3.65
N THR A 186 -12.52 16.18 -4.52
CA THR A 186 -13.07 16.11 -5.87
C THR A 186 -12.00 15.89 -6.95
N ALA A 187 -10.73 15.78 -6.56
CA ALA A 187 -9.60 15.71 -7.50
C ALA A 187 -9.67 14.50 -8.45
N HIS A 188 -10.32 13.41 -8.02
CA HIS A 188 -10.45 12.17 -8.78
C HIS A 188 -11.41 12.23 -9.97
N ARG A 189 -12.38 13.15 -9.98
CA ARG A 189 -13.56 13.09 -10.87
C ARG A 189 -13.23 13.06 -12.35
N ASP A 190 -12.19 13.78 -12.76
CA ASP A 190 -11.76 13.86 -14.17
C ASP A 190 -10.89 12.66 -14.61
N HIS A 191 -10.55 11.75 -13.69
CA HIS A 191 -9.49 10.76 -13.91
C HIS A 191 -9.87 9.33 -13.51
N ILE A 192 -10.81 9.15 -12.58
CA ILE A 192 -11.01 7.86 -11.92
C ILE A 192 -11.67 6.80 -12.80
N GLU A 193 -12.67 7.17 -13.61
CA GLU A 193 -13.45 6.20 -14.39
C GLU A 193 -12.57 5.41 -15.38
N PRO A 194 -11.71 6.05 -16.21
CA PRO A 194 -10.80 5.32 -17.08
C PRO A 194 -9.83 4.40 -16.32
N VAL A 195 -9.42 4.79 -15.10
CA VAL A 195 -8.54 3.96 -14.27
C VAL A 195 -9.28 2.73 -13.74
N LEU A 196 -10.53 2.88 -13.27
CA LEU A 196 -11.34 1.75 -12.81
C LEU A 196 -11.64 0.77 -13.95
N GLU A 197 -11.96 1.27 -15.14
CA GLU A 197 -12.13 0.43 -16.35
C GLU A 197 -10.84 -0.32 -16.67
N LEU A 198 -9.70 0.35 -16.59
CA LEU A 198 -8.40 -0.26 -16.82
C LEU A 198 -8.08 -1.34 -15.77
N MET A 199 -8.30 -1.06 -14.48
CA MET A 199 -8.13 -2.05 -13.40
C MET A 199 -8.98 -3.29 -13.64
N SER A 200 -10.24 -3.13 -14.03
CA SER A 200 -11.13 -4.24 -14.37
C SER A 200 -10.62 -5.06 -15.56
N SER A 201 -10.05 -4.42 -16.59
CA SER A 201 -9.49 -5.12 -17.75
C SER A 201 -8.16 -5.84 -17.50
N HIS A 202 -7.51 -5.54 -16.37
CA HIS A 202 -6.24 -6.11 -15.92
C HIS A 202 -6.41 -7.07 -14.72
N ASP A 203 -7.64 -7.43 -14.36
CA ASP A 203 -7.98 -8.28 -13.21
C ASP A 203 -7.38 -7.79 -11.87
N LEU A 204 -7.23 -6.47 -11.73
CA LEU A 204 -6.56 -5.86 -10.58
C LEU A 204 -7.56 -5.53 -9.46
N GLY A 205 -7.28 -6.01 -8.26
CA GLY A 205 -8.04 -5.70 -7.05
C GLY A 205 -7.96 -4.23 -6.65
N MET A 206 -8.90 -3.80 -5.82
CA MET A 206 -8.92 -2.48 -5.21
C MET A 206 -9.10 -2.59 -3.71
N GLU A 207 -8.15 -2.08 -2.94
CA GLU A 207 -8.22 -2.08 -1.48
C GLU A 207 -9.32 -1.13 -0.99
N VAL A 208 -10.09 -1.56 0.02
CA VAL A 208 -10.94 -0.68 0.82
C VAL A 208 -10.34 -0.51 2.22
N SER A 209 -9.52 0.53 2.38
CA SER A 209 -8.78 0.82 3.59
C SER A 209 -9.59 1.62 4.61
N THR A 210 -9.76 1.05 5.80
CA THR A 210 -10.31 1.77 6.97
C THR A 210 -9.28 2.67 7.66
N GLY A 211 -8.03 2.69 7.19
CA GLY A 211 -6.95 3.53 7.72
C GLY A 211 -7.24 5.03 7.69
N ALA A 212 -8.06 5.49 6.74
CA ALA A 212 -8.53 6.87 6.65
C ALA A 212 -9.32 7.30 7.91
N LEU A 213 -10.17 6.41 8.45
CA LEU A 213 -11.00 6.71 9.62
C LEU A 213 -10.15 6.97 10.87
N ARG A 214 -9.07 6.21 11.07
CA ARG A 214 -8.12 6.41 12.18
C ARG A 214 -7.43 7.78 12.13
N ARG A 215 -7.44 8.44 10.97
CA ARG A 215 -6.91 9.80 10.77
C ARG A 215 -7.96 10.90 10.88
N GLY A 216 -9.20 10.56 11.21
CA GLY A 216 -10.29 11.54 11.36
C GLY A 216 -11.00 11.90 10.06
N PHE A 217 -10.73 11.21 8.94
CA PHE A 217 -11.58 11.32 7.77
C PHE A 217 -12.95 10.70 8.05
N LYS A 218 -14.00 11.23 7.40
CA LYS A 218 -15.37 10.71 7.51
C LYS A 218 -15.63 9.52 6.59
N ASP A 219 -14.67 9.16 5.76
CA ASP A 219 -14.79 8.16 4.70
C ASP A 219 -13.54 7.29 4.62
N PHE A 220 -13.60 6.22 3.82
CA PHE A 220 -12.51 5.28 3.58
C PHE A 220 -11.53 5.77 2.49
N TYR A 221 -10.50 4.98 2.24
CA TYR A 221 -9.79 4.99 0.96
C TYR A 221 -10.15 3.71 0.19
N PRO A 222 -10.64 3.77 -1.06
CA PRO A 222 -11.20 4.96 -1.69
C PRO A 222 -12.45 5.50 -1.00
N SER A 223 -12.85 6.72 -1.34
CA SER A 223 -14.14 7.29 -0.90
C SER A 223 -15.32 6.47 -1.39
N ARG A 224 -16.47 6.59 -0.71
CA ARG A 224 -17.75 6.01 -1.14
C ARG A 224 -18.19 6.50 -2.52
N GLU A 225 -17.81 7.72 -2.90
CA GLU A 225 -18.06 8.27 -4.25
C GLU A 225 -17.38 7.40 -5.30
N ILE A 226 -16.10 7.08 -5.12
CA ILE A 226 -15.35 6.20 -6.02
C ILE A 226 -15.88 4.75 -5.95
N LEU A 227 -16.16 4.23 -4.76
CA LEU A 227 -16.73 2.89 -4.61
C LEU A 227 -18.06 2.73 -5.36
N GLY A 228 -18.87 3.78 -5.43
CA GLY A 228 -20.13 3.79 -6.17
C GLY A 228 -19.99 3.74 -7.70
N LEU A 229 -18.77 3.91 -8.23
CA LEU A 229 -18.47 3.82 -9.66
C LEU A 229 -18.04 2.41 -10.10
N VAL A 230 -17.64 1.55 -9.15
CA VAL A 230 -17.22 0.18 -9.45
C VAL A 230 -18.44 -0.68 -9.79
N LYS A 231 -18.34 -1.42 -10.89
CA LYS A 231 -19.41 -2.28 -11.43
C LYS A 231 -19.15 -3.75 -11.14
#